data_AF-A0A497XTJ6-F1
#
_entry.id   AF-A0A497XTJ6-F1
#
_cell.length_a   1.000
_cell.length_b   1.000
_cell.length_c   1.000
_cell.angle_alpha   90.00
_cell.angle_beta   90.00
_cell.angle_gamma   90.00
#
_symmetry.space_group_name_H-M   'P 1'
#
loop_
_entity.id
_entity.type
_entity.pdbx_description
1 polymer ?
#
loop_
_entity_poly.entity_id
_entity_poly.type
_entity_poly.pdbx_seq_one_letter_code
_entity_poly.pdbx_strand_id
1 'polypeptide(L)'
;MRFYGIPSEDRVLEIVNGINSGEWVFEDVKGGNREILDASSVKERLKKIIGEVKSWKEQLTTLAKGTVFVFVHEPEDPKAFKIYDTSSLGCSTELTPPRWRVYIKELEGKV
;
A
#
# COMPACT_ATOMS: atom_id res chain seq x y z
N MET A 1 -13.60 3.60 -7.49
CA MET A 1 -12.91 2.30 -7.30
C MET A 1 -13.09 1.83 -5.87
N ARG A 2 -13.26 0.53 -5.65
CA ARG A 2 -13.42 -0.03 -4.29
C ARG A 2 -12.10 -0.61 -3.81
N PHE A 3 -11.74 -0.28 -2.57
CA PHE A 3 -10.54 -0.78 -1.91
C PHE A 3 -10.94 -1.68 -0.75
N TYR A 4 -10.14 -2.74 -0.54
CA TYR A 4 -10.34 -3.70 0.54
C TYR A 4 -9.14 -3.65 1.47
N GLY A 5 -9.42 -3.49 2.76
CA GLY A 5 -8.40 -3.53 3.80
C GLY A 5 -7.89 -4.95 3.99
N ILE A 6 -6.58 -5.16 3.84
CA ILE A 6 -5.95 -6.46 4.01
C ILE A 6 -5.22 -6.45 5.37
N PRO A 7 -5.73 -7.16 6.38
CA PRO A 7 -5.14 -7.14 7.73
C PRO A 7 -3.86 -7.97 7.85
N SER A 8 -3.62 -8.91 6.93
CA SER A 8 -2.48 -9.83 6.94
C SER A 8 -1.43 -9.42 5.92
N GLU A 9 -0.21 -9.13 6.39
CA GLU A 9 0.93 -8.80 5.55
C GLU A 9 1.30 -9.95 4.59
N ASP A 10 1.22 -11.20 5.07
CA ASP A 10 1.48 -12.38 4.22
C ASP A 10 0.51 -12.44 3.04
N ARG A 11 -0.79 -12.15 3.28
CA ARG A 11 -1.78 -12.05 2.20
C ARG A 11 -1.47 -10.90 1.23
N VAL A 12 -0.98 -9.77 1.72
CA VAL A 12 -0.53 -8.69 0.81
C VAL A 12 0.66 -9.15 -0.03
N LEU A 13 1.63 -9.87 0.55
CA LEU A 13 2.78 -10.40 -0.19
C LEU A 13 2.36 -11.38 -1.29
N GLU A 14 1.37 -12.23 -1.06
CA GLU A 14 0.76 -13.09 -2.09
C GLU A 14 0.20 -12.28 -3.25
N ILE A 15 -0.59 -11.25 -2.95
CA ILE A 15 -1.18 -10.33 -3.95
C ILE A 15 -0.06 -9.65 -4.76
N VAL A 16 0.95 -9.13 -4.08
CA VAL A 16 2.10 -8.45 -4.72
C VAL A 16 2.90 -9.41 -5.61
N ASN A 17 3.04 -10.68 -5.21
CA ASN A 17 3.70 -11.68 -6.05
C ASN A 17 2.94 -11.96 -7.36
N GLY A 18 1.62 -11.77 -7.38
CA GLY A 18 0.77 -11.89 -8.57
C GLY A 18 0.94 -10.78 -9.62
N ILE A 19 1.64 -9.69 -9.30
CA ILE A 19 1.89 -8.60 -10.27
C ILE A 19 2.89 -9.09 -11.32
N ASN A 20 2.47 -9.23 -12.57
CA ASN A 20 3.31 -9.80 -13.64
C ASN A 20 3.70 -8.81 -14.74
N SER A 21 2.99 -7.69 -14.88
CA SER A 21 3.18 -6.74 -15.97
C SER A 21 2.64 -5.35 -15.65
N GLY A 22 2.86 -4.41 -16.56
CA GLY A 22 2.36 -3.04 -16.51
C GLY A 22 3.42 -2.01 -16.10
N GLU A 23 3.16 -0.76 -16.46
CA GLU A 23 3.84 0.41 -15.88
C GLU A 23 3.05 0.87 -14.66
N TRP A 24 3.75 1.04 -13.54
CA TRP A 24 3.17 1.39 -12.26
C TRP A 24 3.69 2.73 -11.79
N VAL A 25 2.80 3.56 -11.28
CA VAL A 25 3.14 4.80 -10.61
C VAL A 25 3.29 4.51 -9.12
N PHE A 26 4.41 4.95 -8.54
CA PHE A 26 4.64 4.99 -7.11
C PHE A 26 4.65 6.45 -6.65
N GLU A 27 3.86 6.77 -5.64
CA GLU A 27 3.80 8.10 -5.02
C GLU A 27 4.05 8.00 -3.52
N ASP A 28 5.05 8.71 -3.02
CA ASP A 28 5.21 9.04 -1.61
C ASP A 28 4.58 10.39 -1.35
N VAL A 29 3.35 10.37 -0.83
CA VAL A 29 2.53 11.57 -0.60
C VAL A 29 3.17 12.48 0.46
N LYS A 30 3.88 11.91 1.44
CA LYS A 30 4.56 12.68 2.49
C LYS A 30 5.92 13.19 2.03
N GLY A 31 6.67 12.37 1.30
CA GLY A 31 7.99 12.71 0.77
C GLY A 31 7.96 13.59 -0.48
N GLY A 32 6.80 13.72 -1.14
CA GLY A 32 6.65 14.48 -2.38
C GLY A 32 7.34 13.84 -3.59
N ASN A 33 7.61 12.53 -3.54
CA ASN A 33 8.30 11.81 -4.60
C ASN A 33 7.29 11.01 -5.45
N ARG A 34 7.50 11.01 -6.76
CA ARG A 34 6.72 10.24 -7.73
C ARG A 34 7.63 9.59 -8.76
N GLU A 35 7.47 8.28 -8.94
CA GLU A 35 8.28 7.46 -9.84
C GLU A 35 7.37 6.60 -10.73
N ILE A 36 7.80 6.31 -11.96
CA ILE A 36 7.20 5.27 -12.80
C ILE A 36 8.13 4.06 -12.76
N LEU A 37 7.58 2.90 -12.45
CA LEU A 37 8.27 1.64 -12.24
C LEU A 37 7.68 0.57 -13.15
N ASP A 38 8.52 -0.34 -13.63
CA ASP A 38 8.04 -1.58 -14.22
C ASP A 38 7.48 -2.55 -13.15
N ALA A 39 6.85 -3.62 -13.59
CA ALA A 39 6.24 -4.64 -12.73
C ALA A 39 7.21 -5.30 -11.74
N SER A 40 8.47 -5.51 -12.10
CA SER A 40 9.47 -6.10 -11.19
C SER A 40 9.88 -5.08 -10.13
N SER A 41 10.17 -3.86 -10.57
CA SER A 41 10.57 -2.74 -9.70
C SER A 41 9.47 -2.37 -8.68
N VAL A 42 8.21 -2.32 -9.10
CA VAL A 42 7.08 -2.05 -8.18
C VAL A 42 6.88 -3.19 -7.19
N LYS A 43 7.05 -4.45 -7.62
CA LYS A 43 6.92 -5.63 -6.75
C LYS A 43 7.95 -5.58 -5.64
N GLU A 44 9.21 -5.28 -5.96
CA GLU A 44 10.26 -5.12 -4.96
C GLU A 44 9.99 -3.94 -4.01
N ARG A 45 9.51 -2.80 -4.54
CA ARG A 45 9.14 -1.63 -3.72
C ARG A 45 8.02 -1.97 -2.74
N LEU A 46 6.95 -2.62 -3.20
CA LEU A 46 5.84 -3.04 -2.35
C LEU A 46 6.28 -4.02 -1.27
N LYS A 47 7.13 -5.00 -1.60
CA LYS A 47 7.70 -5.94 -0.61
C LYS A 47 8.46 -5.22 0.50
N LYS A 48 9.29 -4.23 0.17
CA LYS A 48 10.01 -3.41 1.15
C LYS A 48 9.05 -2.67 2.07
N ILE A 49 8.04 -2.01 1.51
CA ILE A 49 7.01 -1.28 2.27
C ILE A 49 6.22 -2.21 3.20
N ILE A 50 5.85 -3.40 2.74
CA ILE A 50 5.14 -4.37 3.58
C ILE A 50 6.03 -4.86 4.74
N GLY A 51 7.34 -4.99 4.51
CA GLY A 51 8.30 -5.23 5.58
C GLY A 51 8.34 -4.10 6.61
N GLU A 52 8.26 -2.84 6.18
CA GLU A 52 8.15 -1.69 7.08
C GLU A 52 6.85 -1.74 7.90
N VAL A 53 5.71 -2.01 7.25
CA VAL A 53 4.40 -2.15 7.93
C VAL A 53 4.43 -3.27 8.97
N LYS A 54 5.01 -4.42 8.63
CA LYS A 54 5.18 -5.54 9.56
C LYS A 54 6.01 -5.13 10.78
N SER A 55 7.12 -4.43 10.54
CA SER A 55 8.00 -3.93 11.60
C SER A 55 7.28 -2.96 12.54
N TRP A 56 6.42 -2.08 12.02
CA TRP A 56 5.63 -1.17 12.85
C TRP A 56 4.67 -1.93 13.77
N LYS A 57 3.98 -2.96 13.25
CA LYS A 57 3.08 -3.79 14.06
C LYS A 57 3.82 -4.57 15.16
N GLU A 58 5.04 -5.02 14.88
CA GLU A 58 5.88 -5.74 15.84
C GLU A 58 6.44 -4.81 16.94
N GLN A 59 6.84 -3.59 16.57
CA GLN A 59 7.40 -2.61 17.51
C GLN A 59 6.33 -1.93 18.37
N LEU A 60 5.15 -1.70 17.82
CA LEU A 60 4.04 -1.03 18.51
C LEU A 60 3.15 -2.09 19.17
N THR A 61 3.58 -2.57 20.33
CA THR A 61 2.92 -3.65 21.09
C THR A 61 1.47 -3.37 21.49
N THR A 62 1.04 -2.11 21.47
CA THR A 62 -0.34 -1.69 21.72
C THR A 62 -1.24 -1.77 20.49
N LEU A 63 -0.68 -1.98 19.29
CA LEU A 63 -1.48 -2.19 18.09
C LEU A 63 -2.10 -3.56 18.07
N ALA A 64 -3.40 -3.60 17.78
CA ALA A 64 -4.04 -4.86 17.45
C ALA A 64 -3.38 -5.46 16.20
N LYS A 65 -3.09 -6.77 16.23
CA LYS A 65 -2.49 -7.48 15.07
C LYS A 65 -3.30 -7.31 13.78
N GLY A 66 -4.63 -7.18 13.92
CA GLY A 66 -5.57 -6.94 12.81
C GLY A 66 -5.65 -5.50 12.32
N THR A 67 -4.85 -4.57 12.84
CA THR A 67 -4.80 -3.19 12.35
C THR A 67 -4.45 -3.20 10.86
N VAL A 68 -5.28 -2.55 10.05
CA VAL A 68 -5.12 -2.53 8.60
C VAL A 68 -4.34 -1.28 8.18
N PHE A 69 -3.21 -1.48 7.52
CA PHE A 69 -2.44 -0.40 6.89
C PHE A 69 -2.46 -0.47 5.36
N VAL A 70 -2.75 -1.63 4.78
CA VAL A 70 -2.71 -1.84 3.33
C VAL A 70 -4.12 -2.05 2.81
N PHE A 71 -4.48 -1.25 1.82
CA PHE A 71 -5.73 -1.33 1.10
C PHE A 71 -5.45 -1.63 -0.36
N VAL A 72 -6.10 -2.66 -0.90
CA VAL A 72 -5.88 -3.14 -2.26
C VAL A 72 -7.14 -2.97 -3.09
N HIS A 73 -7.00 -2.45 -4.30
CA HIS A 73 -8.06 -2.49 -5.31
C HIS A 73 -8.20 -3.91 -5.84
N GLU A 74 -9.37 -4.53 -5.69
CA GLU A 74 -9.69 -5.86 -6.24
C GLU A 74 -8.54 -6.88 -6.05
N PRO A 75 -8.41 -7.52 -4.87
CA PRO A 75 -7.26 -8.38 -4.54
C PRO A 75 -6.95 -9.52 -5.51
N GLU A 76 -7.91 -9.94 -6.34
CA GLU A 76 -7.74 -10.99 -7.35
C GLU A 76 -7.02 -10.48 -8.61
N ASP A 77 -7.14 -9.19 -8.92
CA ASP A 77 -6.46 -8.50 -10.03
C ASP A 77 -6.04 -7.09 -9.55
N PRO A 78 -4.99 -7.01 -8.70
CA PRO A 78 -4.63 -5.78 -8.04
C PRO A 78 -4.11 -4.76 -9.06
N LYS A 79 -4.74 -3.59 -9.09
CA LYS A 79 -4.33 -2.45 -9.95
C LYS A 79 -3.93 -1.21 -9.18
N ALA A 80 -4.23 -1.17 -7.88
CA ALA A 80 -3.87 -0.06 -7.02
C ALA A 80 -3.75 -0.50 -5.55
N PHE A 81 -2.89 0.18 -4.83
CA PHE A 81 -2.62 0.04 -3.41
C PHE A 81 -2.64 1.42 -2.75
N LYS A 82 -3.30 1.50 -1.60
CA LYS A 82 -3.21 2.63 -0.67
C LYS A 82 -2.60 2.12 0.62
N ILE A 83 -1.49 2.70 1.03
CA ILE A 83 -0.74 2.24 2.20
C ILE A 83 -0.62 3.40 3.17
N TYR A 84 -1.07 3.16 4.39
CA TYR A 84 -1.08 4.11 5.49
C TYR A 84 0.09 3.83 6.42
N ASP A 85 0.55 4.87 7.10
CA ASP A 85 1.55 4.74 8.17
C ASP A 85 0.92 4.89 9.55
N THR A 86 1.75 4.80 10.58
CA THR A 86 1.31 4.89 11.97
C THR A 86 0.69 6.24 12.34
N SER A 87 0.91 7.31 11.56
CA SER A 87 0.23 8.59 11.80
C SER A 87 -1.27 8.54 11.51
N SER A 88 -1.73 7.55 10.73
CA SER A 88 -3.16 7.32 10.45
C SER A 88 -3.94 6.79 11.66
N LEU A 89 -3.25 6.38 12.73
CA LEU A 89 -3.85 5.83 13.93
C LEU A 89 -4.38 6.89 14.91
N GLY A 90 -4.13 8.18 14.64
CA GLY A 90 -4.59 9.28 15.48
C GLY A 90 -6.08 9.57 15.33
N CYS A 91 -6.69 10.19 16.35
CA CYS A 91 -8.05 10.75 16.29
C CYS A 91 -8.06 12.06 15.48
N SER A 92 -7.84 11.97 14.17
CA SER A 92 -8.02 13.10 13.26
C SER A 92 -9.50 13.24 12.88
N THR A 93 -10.00 14.48 12.85
CA THR A 93 -11.33 14.81 12.29
C THR A 93 -11.38 14.69 10.77
N GLU A 94 -10.21 14.63 10.13
CA GLU A 94 -10.05 14.43 8.69
C GLU A 94 -9.45 13.05 8.40
N LEU A 95 -9.91 12.42 7.32
CA LEU A 95 -9.31 11.19 6.81
C LEU A 95 -7.84 11.44 6.46
N THR A 96 -6.92 10.90 7.25
CA THR A 96 -5.49 10.97 6.97
C THR A 96 -5.24 10.46 5.55
N PRO A 97 -4.51 11.18 4.68
CA PRO A 97 -4.19 10.66 3.37
C PRO A 97 -3.28 9.42 3.49
N PRO A 98 -3.33 8.47 2.54
CA PRO A 98 -2.37 7.38 2.50
C PRO A 98 -0.95 7.95 2.35
N ARG A 99 0.03 7.33 3.02
CA ARG A 99 1.45 7.69 2.87
C ARG A 99 1.93 7.34 1.48
N TRP A 100 1.60 6.14 1.01
CA TRP A 100 1.97 5.69 -0.33
C TRP A 100 0.75 5.33 -1.16
N ARG A 101 0.78 5.76 -2.42
CA ARG A 101 -0.15 5.32 -3.46
C ARG A 101 0.66 4.60 -4.52
N VAL A 102 0.21 3.40 -4.89
CA VAL A 102 0.87 2.61 -5.93
C VAL A 102 -0.20 2.12 -6.87
N TYR A 103 -0.11 2.43 -8.15
CA TYR A 103 -1.19 2.08 -9.09
C TYR A 103 -0.69 1.92 -10.51
N ILE A 104 -1.35 1.09 -11.31
CA ILE A 104 -1.04 0.98 -12.73
C ILE A 104 -1.34 2.31 -13.42
N LYS A 105 -0.47 2.73 -14.34
CA LYS A 105 -0.50 4.05 -15.00
C LYS A 105 -1.84 4.37 -15.66
N GLU A 106 -2.57 3.37 -16.14
CA GLU A 106 -3.92 3.50 -16.73
C GLU A 106 -4.97 4.06 -15.76
N LEU A 107 -4.70 3.99 -14.44
CA LEU A 107 -5.56 4.53 -13.39
C LEU A 107 -5.17 5.93 -12.93
N GLU A 108 -4.21 6.57 -13.60
CA GLU A 108 -3.83 7.95 -13.29
C GLU A 108 -5.04 8.90 -13.33
N GLY A 109 -5.14 9.78 -12.32
CA GLY A 109 -6.28 10.67 -12.11
C GLY A 109 -7.55 10.01 -11.54
N LYS A 110 -7.54 8.70 -11.26
CA LYS A 110 -8.70 7.95 -10.73
C LYS A 110 -8.49 7.37 -9.32
N VAL A 111 -7.27 7.45 -8.75
CA VAL A 111 -6.84 6.76 -7.51
C VAL A 111 -6.82 7.65 -6.27
#